data_AF-A0A3N6Q704-F1
#
_entry.id   AF-A0A3N6Q704-F1
#
_cell.length_a   1.000
_cell.length_b   1.000
_cell.length_c   1.000
_cell.angle_alpha   90.00
_cell.angle_beta   90.00
_cell.angle_gamma   90.00
#
_symmetry.space_group_name_H-M   'P 1'
#
loop_
_entity.id
_entity.type
_entity.pdbx_description
1 polymer ?
#
loop_
_entity_poly.entity_id
_entity_poly.type
_entity_poly.pdbx_seq_one_letter_code
_entity_poly.pdbx_strand_id
1 'polypeptide(L)'
;MTRLLPLLLLIATVSAVAFADDEPDCVYTFYLRTGSIWKAGTDSIISARIYDKYGDYIGIKNLEAWGGLMGPDYNYFERGNLDIFSGRAPCLPSPICSLNLTSDGSGDHHGWYVNYVEVSTAGVHAQCSTQNFEIEQWLATDTSPYELTAVRNNCPVSLRDSVSRVGSEIRKQLSWVI
;
A
#
# COMPACT_ATOMS: atom_id res chain seq x y z
N MET A 1 -50.90 -30.83 51.40
CA MET A 1 -50.53 -29.50 50.87
C MET A 1 -49.13 -29.60 50.30
N THR A 2 -48.95 -29.50 48.97
CA THR A 2 -47.73 -28.98 48.32
C THR A 2 -48.02 -28.88 46.83
N ARG A 3 -48.27 -27.66 46.34
CA ARG A 3 -48.36 -27.35 44.91
C ARG A 3 -46.95 -27.14 44.38
N LEU A 4 -46.48 -27.97 43.45
CA LEU A 4 -45.29 -27.67 42.67
C LEU A 4 -45.68 -26.73 41.53
N LEU A 5 -45.15 -25.50 41.56
CA LEU A 5 -45.22 -24.54 40.45
C LEU A 5 -44.31 -25.02 39.32
N PRO A 6 -44.75 -25.02 38.04
CA PRO A 6 -43.84 -25.22 36.93
C PRO A 6 -43.09 -23.89 36.70
N LEU A 7 -41.76 -23.95 36.86
CA LEU A 7 -40.85 -22.86 36.53
C LEU A 7 -40.89 -22.65 35.01
N LEU A 8 -41.53 -21.58 34.56
CA LEU A 8 -41.61 -21.19 33.16
C LEU A 8 -40.21 -20.72 32.72
N LEU A 9 -39.45 -21.58 32.04
CA LEU A 9 -38.18 -21.23 31.39
C LEU A 9 -38.48 -20.37 30.15
N LEU A 10 -38.43 -19.05 30.31
CA LEU A 10 -38.34 -18.10 29.21
C LEU A 10 -36.99 -18.27 28.51
N ILE A 11 -36.97 -19.05 27.44
CA ILE A 11 -35.81 -19.16 26.55
C ILE A 11 -35.79 -17.89 25.70
N ALA A 12 -34.97 -16.91 26.09
CA ALA A 12 -34.67 -15.76 25.28
C ALA A 12 -33.82 -16.22 24.08
N THR A 13 -34.44 -16.33 22.90
CA THR A 13 -33.71 -16.61 21.67
C THR A 13 -32.96 -15.35 21.24
N VAL A 14 -31.67 -15.30 21.58
CA VAL A 14 -30.76 -14.30 21.02
C VAL A 14 -30.45 -14.73 19.59
N SER A 15 -31.14 -14.12 18.61
CA SER A 15 -30.78 -14.26 17.21
C SER A 15 -29.45 -13.55 16.97
N ALA A 16 -28.35 -14.30 16.91
CA ALA A 16 -27.08 -13.78 16.43
C ALA A 16 -27.21 -13.50 14.92
N VAL A 17 -27.26 -12.23 14.54
CA VAL A 17 -27.08 -11.83 13.14
C VAL A 17 -25.58 -11.91 12.83
N ALA A 18 -25.19 -12.95 12.09
CA ALA A 18 -23.84 -13.05 11.55
C ALA A 18 -23.78 -12.15 10.30
N PHE A 19 -23.19 -10.96 10.43
CA PHE A 19 -22.76 -10.19 9.28
C PHE A 19 -21.48 -10.86 8.75
N ALA A 20 -21.63 -11.79 7.80
CA ALA A 20 -20.52 -12.15 6.93
C ALA A 20 -20.39 -11.00 5.93
N ASP A 21 -19.51 -10.05 6.23
CA ASP A 21 -19.16 -8.98 5.30
C ASP A 21 -18.26 -9.60 4.23
N ASP A 22 -18.88 -10.11 3.16
CA ASP A 22 -18.21 -10.71 2.01
C ASP A 22 -17.75 -9.58 1.07
N GLU A 23 -16.98 -8.62 1.60
CA GLU A 23 -16.31 -7.62 0.78
C GLU A 23 -15.36 -8.36 -0.17
N PRO A 24 -15.44 -8.11 -1.49
CA PRO A 24 -14.62 -8.84 -2.43
C PRO A 24 -13.14 -8.57 -2.14
N ASP A 25 -12.41 -9.63 -1.82
CA ASP A 25 -10.95 -9.58 -1.71
C ASP A 25 -10.35 -9.59 -3.12
N CYS A 26 -9.47 -8.62 -3.36
CA CYS A 26 -8.60 -8.56 -4.52
C CYS A 26 -7.22 -9.12 -4.16
N VAL A 27 -6.54 -9.71 -5.14
CA VAL A 27 -5.14 -10.08 -5.05
C VAL A 27 -4.30 -8.94 -5.58
N TYR A 28 -3.36 -8.49 -4.77
CA TYR A 28 -2.41 -7.44 -5.10
C TYR A 28 -1.02 -8.07 -5.18
N THR A 29 -0.35 -7.90 -6.32
CA THR A 29 1.00 -8.42 -6.56
C THR A 29 1.95 -7.28 -6.83
N PHE A 30 2.99 -7.17 -6.01
CA PHE A 30 4.05 -6.18 -6.12
C PHE A 30 5.28 -6.84 -6.75
N TYR A 31 5.87 -6.17 -7.73
CA TYR A 31 7.13 -6.53 -8.37
C TYR A 31 8.11 -5.38 -8.11
N LEU A 32 9.11 -5.61 -7.27
CA LEU A 32 10.07 -4.61 -6.83
C LEU A 32 11.42 -4.86 -7.48
N ARG A 33 11.93 -3.88 -8.24
CA ARG A 33 13.27 -3.96 -8.82
C ARG A 33 14.24 -3.13 -7.99
N THR A 34 15.13 -3.82 -7.28
CA THR A 34 16.30 -3.19 -6.67
C THR A 34 17.31 -2.85 -7.76
N GLY A 35 17.90 -1.66 -7.69
CA GLY A 35 18.86 -1.23 -8.69
C GLY A 35 20.16 -2.02 -8.65
N SER A 36 20.92 -1.92 -9.74
CA SER A 36 22.18 -2.65 -9.93
C SER A 36 23.42 -1.85 -9.50
N ILE A 37 23.24 -0.65 -8.93
CA ILE A 37 24.36 0.19 -8.48
C ILE A 37 25.00 -0.37 -7.21
N TRP A 38 26.23 0.06 -6.93
CA TRP A 38 26.98 -0.42 -5.78
C TRP A 38 26.21 -0.15 -4.48
N LYS A 39 26.09 -1.18 -3.62
CA LYS A 39 25.35 -1.15 -2.33
C LYS A 39 23.87 -0.77 -2.45
N ALA A 40 23.21 -1.11 -3.55
CA ALA A 40 21.79 -0.81 -3.74
C ALA A 40 20.83 -1.67 -2.89
N GLY A 41 21.28 -2.80 -2.34
CA GLY A 41 20.42 -3.71 -1.57
C GLY A 41 20.29 -3.33 -0.10
N THR A 42 19.31 -3.92 0.61
CA THR A 42 19.04 -3.60 2.02
C THR A 42 18.50 -4.76 2.84
N ASP A 43 18.79 -4.74 4.15
CA ASP A 43 18.22 -5.64 5.15
C ASP A 43 17.09 -4.98 5.97
N SER A 44 16.63 -3.79 5.56
CA SER A 44 15.55 -3.06 6.23
C SER A 44 14.17 -3.69 6.00
N ILE A 45 13.22 -3.38 6.89
CA ILE A 45 11.81 -3.74 6.69
C ILE A 45 11.19 -2.74 5.70
N ILE A 46 10.68 -3.27 4.59
CA ILE A 46 10.04 -2.46 3.56
C ILE A 46 8.52 -2.52 3.71
N SER A 47 7.92 -1.32 3.79
CA SER A 47 6.47 -1.11 3.84
C SER A 47 6.00 -0.37 2.58
N ALA A 48 4.74 -0.61 2.21
CA ALA A 48 4.13 0.03 1.06
C ALA A 48 2.69 0.47 1.40
N ARG A 49 2.27 1.58 0.82
CA ARG A 49 0.87 2.00 0.82
C ARG A 49 0.49 2.43 -0.58
N ILE A 50 -0.53 1.78 -1.13
CA ILE A 50 -1.09 2.07 -2.45
C ILE A 50 -2.43 2.76 -2.30
N TYR A 51 -2.74 3.62 -3.26
CA TYR A 51 -3.96 4.42 -3.27
C TYR A 51 -4.61 4.39 -4.64
N ASP A 52 -5.94 4.44 -4.64
CA ASP A 52 -6.70 4.78 -5.83
C ASP A 52 -6.86 6.31 -6.00
N LYS A 53 -7.57 6.72 -7.05
CA LYS A 53 -7.76 8.14 -7.38
C LYS A 53 -8.66 8.89 -6.38
N TYR A 54 -9.42 8.19 -5.54
CA TYR A 54 -10.28 8.77 -4.52
C TYR A 54 -9.57 8.91 -3.18
N GLY A 55 -8.40 8.29 -3.04
CA GLY A 55 -7.58 8.31 -1.82
C GLY A 55 -7.85 7.13 -0.90
N ASP A 56 -8.70 6.18 -1.30
CA ASP A 56 -8.83 4.88 -0.63
C ASP A 56 -7.51 4.12 -0.76
N TYR A 57 -7.11 3.41 0.29
CA TYR A 57 -5.76 2.87 0.39
C TYR A 57 -5.67 1.49 1.01
N ILE A 58 -4.61 0.77 0.62
CA ILE A 58 -4.15 -0.47 1.27
C ILE A 58 -2.76 -0.20 1.83
N GLY A 59 -2.57 -0.47 3.13
CA GLY A 59 -1.30 -0.32 3.81
C GLY A 59 -0.69 -1.67 4.19
N ILE A 60 0.54 -1.91 3.77
CA ILE A 60 1.32 -3.12 4.02
C ILE A 60 2.53 -2.73 4.85
N LYS A 61 2.59 -3.21 6.10
CA LYS A 61 3.64 -2.83 7.06
C LYS A 61 4.98 -3.52 6.81
N ASN A 62 4.96 -4.71 6.22
CA ASN A 62 6.12 -5.50 5.87
C ASN A 62 5.75 -6.34 4.64
N LEU A 63 6.34 -6.04 3.48
CA LEU A 63 6.04 -6.71 2.21
C LEU A 63 6.41 -8.21 2.26
N GLU A 64 7.58 -8.53 2.79
CA GLU A 64 8.06 -9.91 2.92
C GLU A 64 7.11 -10.76 3.75
N ALA A 65 6.76 -10.29 4.95
CA ALA A 65 5.85 -11.01 5.85
C ALA A 65 4.40 -11.06 5.34
N TRP A 66 3.98 -10.08 4.53
CA TRP A 66 2.64 -10.04 3.97
C TRP A 66 2.43 -11.04 2.84
N GLY A 67 3.46 -11.31 2.03
CA GLY A 67 3.29 -12.21 0.89
C GLY A 67 4.53 -12.48 0.05
N GLY A 68 5.73 -12.53 0.62
CA GLY A 68 6.95 -12.86 -0.12
C GLY A 68 6.85 -14.20 -0.87
N LEU A 69 7.17 -14.19 -2.18
CA LEU A 69 7.00 -15.34 -3.07
C LEU A 69 8.32 -15.96 -3.58
N MET A 70 9.47 -15.54 -3.03
CA MET A 70 10.78 -15.98 -3.54
C MET A 70 11.28 -17.30 -2.90
N GLY A 71 10.53 -17.83 -1.93
CA GLY A 71 10.84 -19.08 -1.23
C GLY A 71 11.43 -18.87 0.17
N PRO A 72 11.60 -19.96 0.94
CA PRO A 72 12.18 -19.88 2.28
C PRO A 72 13.66 -19.49 2.20
N ASP A 73 14.12 -18.76 3.23
CA ASP A 73 15.51 -18.30 3.39
C ASP A 73 16.06 -17.44 2.23
N TYR A 74 15.18 -16.94 1.36
CA TYR A 74 15.56 -16.01 0.29
C TYR A 74 15.86 -14.63 0.88
N ASN A 75 16.99 -14.05 0.50
CA ASN A 75 17.34 -12.70 0.91
C ASN A 75 16.71 -11.67 -0.05
N TYR A 76 15.69 -10.98 0.42
CA TYR A 76 14.94 -9.99 -0.34
C TYR A 76 15.69 -8.67 -0.47
N PHE A 77 15.26 -7.85 -1.43
CA PHE A 77 15.74 -6.48 -1.64
C PHE A 77 17.23 -6.36 -1.98
N GLU A 78 17.83 -7.44 -2.47
CA GLU A 78 19.25 -7.47 -2.82
C GLU A 78 19.54 -6.80 -4.18
N ARG A 79 20.78 -6.32 -4.33
CA ARG A 79 21.21 -5.55 -5.51
C ARG A 79 20.89 -6.28 -6.83
N GLY A 80 20.10 -5.63 -7.68
CA GLY A 80 19.75 -6.12 -9.00
C GLY A 80 18.60 -7.14 -9.03
N ASN A 81 18.10 -7.57 -7.88
CA ASN A 81 17.01 -8.54 -7.80
C ASN A 81 15.67 -7.93 -8.19
N LEU A 82 14.81 -8.80 -8.73
CA LEU A 82 13.40 -8.56 -8.89
C LEU A 82 12.67 -9.44 -7.88
N ASP A 83 12.07 -8.81 -6.88
CA ASP A 83 11.38 -9.50 -5.80
C ASP A 83 9.86 -9.36 -5.95
N ILE A 84 9.15 -10.44 -5.63
CA ILE A 84 7.71 -10.55 -5.88
C ILE A 84 7.00 -10.81 -4.56
N PHE A 85 5.96 -10.04 -4.30
CA PHE A 85 5.09 -10.17 -3.13
C PHE A 85 3.65 -10.23 -3.59
N SER A 86 2.83 -11.13 -3.03
CA SER A 86 1.41 -11.22 -3.37
C SER A 86 0.56 -11.52 -2.15
N GLY A 87 -0.52 -10.76 -1.98
CA GLY A 87 -1.44 -10.92 -0.86
C GLY A 87 -2.85 -10.46 -1.19
N ARG A 88 -3.79 -10.87 -0.35
CA ARG A 88 -5.19 -10.45 -0.43
C ARG A 88 -5.45 -9.22 0.43
N ALA A 89 -6.31 -8.34 -0.05
CA ALA A 89 -6.85 -7.19 0.67
C ALA A 89 -8.21 -6.79 0.04
N PRO A 90 -9.03 -5.99 0.74
CA PRO A 90 -10.25 -5.45 0.16
C PRO A 90 -9.99 -4.75 -1.17
N CYS A 91 -10.85 -4.99 -2.17
CA CYS A 91 -10.71 -4.34 -3.47
C CYS A 91 -10.83 -2.82 -3.35
N LEU A 92 -9.84 -2.09 -3.87
CA LEU A 92 -9.93 -0.64 -4.05
C LEU A 92 -11.04 -0.30 -5.08
N PRO A 93 -11.84 0.77 -4.86
CA PRO A 93 -12.92 1.17 -5.77
C PRO A 93 -12.45 1.59 -7.17
N SER A 94 -11.17 1.88 -7.35
CA SER A 94 -10.57 2.24 -8.64
C SER A 94 -9.14 1.70 -8.76
N PRO A 95 -8.61 1.61 -10.00
CA PRO A 95 -7.22 1.20 -10.21
C PRO A 95 -6.24 2.05 -9.40
N ILE A 96 -5.20 1.38 -8.92
CA ILE A 96 -4.10 1.99 -8.19
C ILE A 96 -3.44 3.06 -9.07
N CYS A 97 -3.20 4.22 -8.49
CA CYS A 97 -2.51 5.30 -9.19
C CYS A 97 -1.51 6.06 -8.32
N SER A 98 -1.42 5.76 -7.03
CA SER A 98 -0.41 6.35 -6.15
C SER A 98 0.22 5.31 -5.24
N LEU A 99 1.51 5.48 -4.98
CA LEU A 99 2.35 4.63 -4.15
C LEU A 99 3.12 5.48 -3.14
N ASN A 100 3.19 5.02 -1.91
CA ASN A 100 4.13 5.42 -0.89
C ASN A 100 4.94 4.18 -0.49
N LEU A 101 6.24 4.18 -0.76
CA LEU A 101 7.17 3.10 -0.46
C LEU A 101 8.14 3.59 0.62
N THR A 102 8.24 2.87 1.74
CA THR A 102 9.02 3.30 2.90
C THR A 102 9.90 2.18 3.42
N SER A 103 11.19 2.46 3.57
CA SER A 103 12.12 1.67 4.36
C SER A 103 12.05 2.11 5.83
N ASP A 104 12.16 1.18 6.77
CA ASP A 104 12.31 1.52 8.18
C ASP A 104 13.74 1.95 8.56
N GLY A 105 14.70 1.80 7.64
CA GLY A 105 16.10 2.18 7.83
C GLY A 105 16.84 1.35 8.88
N SER A 106 16.33 0.16 9.20
CA SER A 106 16.96 -0.76 10.16
C SER A 106 17.96 -1.72 9.48
N GLY A 107 18.69 -2.47 10.29
CA GLY A 107 19.66 -3.47 9.83
C GLY A 107 21.01 -2.90 9.40
N ASP A 108 21.93 -3.81 9.13
CA ASP A 108 23.14 -3.48 8.37
C ASP A 108 22.71 -3.17 6.92
N HIS A 109 23.47 -2.33 6.21
CA HIS A 109 23.10 -1.95 4.82
C HIS A 109 21.69 -1.33 4.68
N HIS A 110 21.28 -0.46 5.60
CA HIS A 110 19.96 0.16 5.63
C HIS A 110 19.57 1.05 4.42
N GLY A 111 20.54 1.46 3.59
CA GLY A 111 20.28 2.27 2.41
C GLY A 111 19.86 1.41 1.22
N TRP A 112 18.71 1.70 0.62
CA TRP A 112 18.15 0.91 -0.48
C TRP A 112 17.98 1.76 -1.74
N TYR A 113 18.46 1.29 -2.89
CA TYR A 113 18.21 1.97 -4.17
C TYR A 113 17.21 1.19 -5.01
N VAL A 114 16.08 1.83 -5.29
CA VAL A 114 14.94 1.20 -5.99
C VAL A 114 14.86 1.76 -7.40
N ASN A 115 14.78 0.89 -8.41
CA ASN A 115 14.48 1.33 -9.78
C ASN A 115 12.98 1.59 -9.95
N TYR A 116 12.17 0.55 -9.78
CA TYR A 116 10.73 0.67 -9.96
C TYR A 116 9.95 -0.29 -9.06
N VAL A 117 8.68 0.03 -8.89
CA VAL A 117 7.67 -0.85 -8.30
C VAL A 117 6.52 -0.97 -9.28
N GLU A 118 6.20 -2.19 -9.69
CA GLU A 118 4.98 -2.48 -10.43
C GLU A 118 3.97 -3.16 -9.51
N VAL A 119 2.71 -2.71 -9.55
CA VAL A 119 1.62 -3.29 -8.77
C VAL A 119 0.53 -3.76 -9.70
N SER A 120 0.23 -5.05 -9.67
CA SER A 120 -0.88 -5.67 -10.39
C SER A 120 -2.00 -6.03 -9.43
N THR A 121 -3.24 -5.79 -9.84
CA THR A 121 -4.47 -6.11 -9.09
C THR A 121 -5.34 -7.06 -9.91
N ALA A 122 -5.84 -8.11 -9.26
CA ALA A 122 -6.80 -9.04 -9.83
C ALA A 122 -7.95 -9.29 -8.84
N GLY A 123 -9.19 -9.18 -9.29
CA GLY A 123 -10.38 -9.45 -8.48
C GLY A 123 -11.38 -10.32 -9.24
N VAL A 124 -12.23 -11.04 -8.50
CA VAL A 124 -13.28 -11.85 -9.11
C VAL A 124 -14.31 -10.92 -9.75
N HIS A 125 -14.62 -11.14 -11.04
CA HIS A 125 -15.49 -10.26 -11.83
C HIS A 125 -15.04 -8.80 -11.93
N ALA A 126 -13.79 -8.49 -11.54
CA ALA A 126 -13.18 -7.18 -11.68
C ALA A 126 -12.17 -7.16 -12.82
N GLN A 127 -11.97 -6.00 -13.43
CA GLN A 127 -10.92 -5.82 -14.43
C GLN A 127 -9.55 -5.86 -13.74
N CYS A 128 -8.63 -6.64 -14.30
CA CYS A 128 -7.24 -6.61 -13.86
C CYS A 128 -6.63 -5.26 -14.23
N SER A 129 -5.75 -4.75 -13.38
CA SER A 129 -5.03 -3.50 -13.63
C SER A 129 -3.59 -3.62 -13.16
N THR A 130 -2.70 -2.89 -13.83
CA THR A 130 -1.28 -2.82 -13.49
C THR A 130 -0.85 -1.38 -13.53
N GLN A 131 -0.09 -0.95 -12.52
CA GLN A 131 0.50 0.38 -12.42
C GLN A 131 1.99 0.26 -12.14
N ASN A 132 2.80 0.83 -13.02
CA ASN A 132 4.24 0.97 -12.82
C ASN A 132 4.56 2.32 -12.15
N PHE A 133 5.47 2.30 -11.20
CA PHE A 133 6.00 3.47 -10.51
C PHE A 133 7.52 3.48 -10.65
N GLU A 134 8.04 4.40 -11.46
CA GLU A 134 9.48 4.66 -11.52
C GLU A 134 9.91 5.38 -10.24
N ILE A 135 10.81 4.75 -9.48
CA ILE A 135 11.35 5.28 -8.23
C ILE A 135 12.69 5.96 -8.49
N GLU A 136 13.68 5.22 -9.01
CA GLU A 136 15.05 5.70 -9.30
C GLU A 136 15.65 6.56 -8.17
N GLN A 137 15.47 6.12 -6.92
CA GLN A 137 15.77 6.89 -5.71
C GLN A 137 16.38 6.02 -4.62
N TRP A 138 17.33 6.58 -3.86
CA TRP A 138 17.73 6.03 -2.58
C TRP A 138 16.63 6.24 -1.53
N LEU A 139 16.30 5.18 -0.80
CA LEU A 139 15.60 5.21 0.48
C LEU A 139 16.64 5.03 1.57
N ALA A 140 17.23 6.15 2.01
CA ALA A 140 18.36 6.16 2.93
C ALA A 140 18.46 7.52 3.64
N THR A 141 19.02 7.56 4.85
CA THR A 141 19.30 8.82 5.58
C THR A 141 20.73 9.31 5.37
N ASP A 142 21.62 8.46 4.85
CA ASP A 142 23.04 8.75 4.63
C ASP A 142 23.38 9.12 3.18
N THR A 143 22.41 8.98 2.27
CA THR A 143 22.58 9.21 0.83
C THR A 143 21.42 10.04 0.30
N SER A 144 21.71 11.04 -0.55
CA SER A 144 20.69 11.89 -1.20
C SER A 144 19.61 11.03 -1.88
N PRO A 145 18.31 11.30 -1.66
CA PRO A 145 17.74 12.54 -1.10
C PRO A 145 17.64 12.61 0.44
N TYR A 146 18.26 11.68 1.19
CA TYR A 146 18.20 11.61 2.66
C TYR A 146 16.80 11.33 3.20
N GLU A 147 15.97 10.66 2.40
CA GLU A 147 14.60 10.28 2.72
C GLU A 147 14.50 8.75 2.76
N LEU A 148 13.79 8.21 3.75
CA LEU A 148 13.47 6.78 3.81
C LEU A 148 12.18 6.43 3.05
N THR A 149 11.54 7.43 2.42
CA THR A 149 10.26 7.27 1.73
C THR A 149 10.32 7.83 0.31
N ALA A 150 9.71 7.11 -0.64
CA ALA A 150 9.42 7.59 -1.98
C ALA A 150 7.90 7.57 -2.21
N VAL A 151 7.36 8.72 -2.62
CA VAL A 151 5.96 8.85 -3.03
C VAL A 151 5.89 9.09 -4.53
N ARG A 152 5.04 8.33 -5.24
CA ARG A 152 4.72 8.53 -6.65
C ARG A 152 3.22 8.62 -6.81
N ASN A 153 2.72 9.77 -7.26
CA ASN A 153 1.30 10.01 -7.48
C ASN A 153 1.04 10.23 -8.97
N ASN A 154 0.54 9.18 -9.62
CA ASN A 154 0.15 9.15 -11.03
C ASN A 154 -1.38 9.25 -11.19
N CYS A 155 -2.10 9.64 -10.13
CA CYS A 155 -3.56 9.74 -10.19
C CYS A 155 -4.00 10.84 -11.15
N PRO A 156 -5.05 10.59 -11.96
CA PRO A 156 -5.56 11.59 -12.87
C PRO A 156 -6.07 12.79 -12.08
N VAL A 157 -5.46 13.96 -12.32
CA VAL A 157 -5.91 15.20 -11.69
C VAL A 157 -7.25 15.60 -12.30
N SER A 158 -8.27 15.80 -11.47
CA SER A 158 -9.54 16.32 -11.98
C SER A 158 -9.35 17.78 -12.46
N LEU A 159 -10.00 18.17 -13.56
CA LEU A 159 -9.92 19.55 -14.07
C LEU A 159 -10.31 20.60 -13.01
N ARG A 160 -11.19 20.25 -12.06
CA ARG A 160 -11.60 21.12 -10.96
C ARG A 160 -10.47 21.34 -9.95
N ASP A 161 -9.66 20.32 -9.67
CA ASP A 161 -8.51 20.43 -8.77
C ASP A 161 -7.38 21.23 -9.40
N SER A 162 -7.16 21.07 -10.71
CA SER A 162 -6.21 21.87 -11.48
C SER A 162 -6.57 23.36 -11.44
N VAL A 163 -7.83 23.72 -11.70
CA VAL A 163 -8.31 25.11 -11.65
C VAL A 163 -8.18 25.69 -10.23
N SER A 164 -8.48 24.90 -9.20
CA SER A 164 -8.39 25.34 -7.81
C SER A 164 -6.95 25.61 -7.36
N ARG A 165 -5.99 24.76 -7.78
CA ARG A 165 -4.55 24.96 -7.52
C ARG A 165 -4.03 26.22 -8.23
N VAL A 166 -4.37 26.40 -9.51
CA VAL A 166 -4.00 27.61 -10.26
C VAL A 166 -4.59 28.86 -9.60
N GLY A 167 -5.85 28.82 -9.18
CA GLY A 167 -6.49 29.93 -8.46
C GLY A 167 -5.90 30.22 -7.07
N SER A 168 -5.27 29.23 -6.42
CA SER A 168 -4.50 29.43 -5.18
C SER A 168 -3.14 30.08 -5.46
N GLU A 169 -2.44 29.61 -6.51
CA GLU A 169 -1.12 30.12 -6.88
C GLU A 169 -1.20 31.58 -7.36
N ILE A 170 -2.19 31.91 -8.19
CA ILE A 170 -2.45 33.29 -8.62
C ILE A 170 -2.73 34.19 -7.42
N ARG A 171 -3.51 33.73 -6.44
CA ARG A 171 -3.79 34.51 -5.21
C ARG A 171 -2.53 34.76 -4.38
N LYS A 172 -1.68 33.75 -4.25
CA LYS A 172 -0.37 33.91 -3.59
C LYS A 172 0.51 34.89 -4.36
N GLN A 173 0.58 34.78 -5.67
CA GLN A 173 1.41 35.67 -6.48
C GLN A 173 0.92 37.12 -6.44
N LEU A 174 -0.40 37.34 -6.44
CA LEU A 174 -0.99 38.68 -6.30
C LEU A 174 -0.86 39.26 -4.89
N SER A 175 -0.73 38.44 -3.83
CA SER A 175 -0.53 38.94 -2.46
C SER A 175 0.85 39.56 -2.21
N TRP A 176 1.81 39.38 -3.13
CA TRP A 176 3.13 40.02 -3.08
C TRP A 176 3.23 41.29 -3.95
N VAL A 177 2.16 41.63 -4.68
CA VAL A 177 2.12 42.75 -5.64
C VAL A 177 1.28 43.93 -5.12
N ILE A 178 0.68 43.79 -3.92
CA ILE A 178 -0.03 44.85 -3.20
C ILE A 178 0.77 45.20 -1.94
#